data_AF-A0A402BCN2-F1
#
_entry.id   AF-A0A402BCN2-F1
#
_cell.length_a   1.000
_cell.length_b   1.000
_cell.length_c   1.000
_cell.angle_alpha   90.00
_cell.angle_beta   90.00
_cell.angle_gamma   90.00
#
_symmetry.space_group_name_H-M   'P 1'
#
loop_
_entity.id
_entity.type
_entity.pdbx_description
1 polymer ?
#
loop_
_entity_poly.entity_id
_entity_poly.type
_entity_poly.pdbx_seq_one_letter_code
_entity_poly.pdbx_strand_id
1 'polypeptide(L)' 'MSGTAKVIYVVGVQKLVANLNDGFRLLYEYTLPLEDERALNAYGVNSSVNKLLIINREIFPGCISVILVNENLGF' A
#
# COMPACT_ATOMS: atom_id res chain seq x y z
N MET A 1 -15.16 27.80 2.37
CA MET A 1 -14.02 26.99 2.80
C MET A 1 -14.37 25.54 2.53
N SER A 2 -13.79 24.93 1.50
CA SER A 2 -14.04 23.51 1.20
C SER A 2 -13.18 22.67 2.16
N GLY A 3 -13.78 21.69 2.83
CA GLY A 3 -13.12 20.86 3.85
C GLY A 3 -11.93 20.12 3.29
N THR A 4 -10.84 20.03 4.05
CA THR A 4 -9.64 19.31 3.62
C THR A 4 -9.98 17.84 3.40
N ALA A 5 -9.62 17.30 2.23
CA ALA A 5 -9.85 15.91 1.91
C ALA A 5 -9.21 15.01 2.99
N LYS A 6 -10.03 14.14 3.58
CA LYS A 6 -9.61 13.16 4.59
C LYS A 6 -9.31 11.84 3.88
N VAL A 7 -8.16 11.25 4.17
CA VAL A 7 -7.75 9.93 3.68
C VAL A 7 -7.51 9.03 4.88
N ILE A 8 -8.12 7.85 4.86
CA ILE A 8 -7.90 6.81 5.87
C ILE A 8 -7.22 5.63 5.16
N TYR A 9 -6.00 5.31 5.57
CA TYR A 9 -5.30 4.11 5.15
C TYR A 9 -5.52 3.01 6.19
N VAL A 10 -6.03 1.87 5.75
CA VAL A 10 -6.11 0.66 6.58
C VAL A 10 -4.98 -0.25 6.14
N VAL A 11 -4.06 -0.56 7.05
CA VAL A 11 -2.80 -1.25 6.75
C VAL A 11 -2.65 -2.46 7.66
N GLY A 12 -2.50 -3.63 7.04
CA GLY A 12 -2.18 -4.86 7.78
C GLY A 12 -0.78 -4.78 8.38
N VAL A 13 -0.62 -5.12 9.66
CA VAL A 13 0.67 -5.09 10.36
C VAL A 13 1.72 -6.00 9.73
N GLN A 14 1.31 -7.02 8.98
CA GLN A 14 2.20 -7.92 8.24
C GLN A 14 2.94 -7.23 7.08
N LYS A 15 2.55 -6.01 6.69
CA LYS A 15 3.17 -5.23 5.62
C LYS A 15 4.12 -4.15 6.13
N LEU A 16 4.35 -4.08 7.46
CA LEU A 16 5.29 -3.16 8.06
C LEU A 16 6.73 -3.68 7.93
N VAL A 17 7.63 -2.79 7.54
CA VAL A 17 9.05 -3.09 7.34
C VAL A 17 9.92 -2.00 7.96
N ALA A 18 11.19 -2.29 8.20
CA ALA A 18 12.08 -1.41 8.95
C ALA A 18 12.40 -0.08 8.23
N ASN A 19 12.44 -0.09 6.89
CA ASN A 19 12.81 1.09 6.11
C ASN A 19 12.22 1.04 4.69
N LEU A 20 12.40 2.15 3.97
CA LEU A 20 11.84 2.32 2.62
C LEU A 20 12.43 1.32 1.60
N ASN A 21 13.71 0.96 1.70
CA ASN A 21 14.32 -0.01 0.79
C ASN A 21 13.73 -1.40 0.97
N ASP A 22 13.54 -1.83 2.23
CA ASP A 22 12.84 -3.09 2.52
C ASP A 22 11.39 -3.05 2.01
N GLY A 23 10.76 -1.87 2.01
CA GLY A 23 9.41 -1.68 1.45
C GLY A 23 9.36 -1.86 -0.06
N PHE A 24 10.32 -1.27 -0.78
CA PHE A 24 10.45 -1.50 -2.22
C PHE A 24 10.78 -2.95 -2.54
N ARG A 25 11.68 -3.56 -1.77
CA ARG A 25 12.03 -4.96 -1.93
C ARG A 25 10.81 -5.87 -1.73
N LEU A 26 10.07 -5.66 -0.65
CA LEU A 26 8.83 -6.39 -0.39
C LEU A 26 7.82 -6.21 -1.53
N LEU A 27 7.62 -4.98 -2.01
CA LEU A 27 6.70 -4.70 -3.10
C LEU A 27 7.06 -5.45 -4.39
N TYR A 28 8.32 -5.37 -4.84
CA TYR A 28 8.72 -5.91 -6.16
C TYR A 28 9.08 -7.40 -6.11
N GLU A 29 9.69 -7.88 -5.03
CA GLU A 29 10.14 -9.28 -4.93
C GLU A 29 9.08 -10.21 -4.34
N TYR A 30 8.08 -9.69 -3.62
CA TYR A 30 7.06 -10.52 -2.95
C TYR A 30 5.63 -10.17 -3.38
N THR A 31 5.16 -8.94 -3.17
CA THR A 31 3.75 -8.59 -3.42
C THR A 31 3.39 -8.61 -4.91
N LEU A 32 4.24 -8.02 -5.77
CA LEU A 32 3.97 -7.96 -7.21
C LEU A 32 3.88 -9.36 -7.85
N PRO A 33 4.78 -10.33 -7.62
CA PRO A 33 4.64 -11.68 -8.17
C PRO A 33 3.35 -12.39 -7.76
N LEU A 34 2.93 -12.25 -6.49
CA LEU A 34 1.69 -12.86 -6.00
C LEU A 34 0.45 -12.21 -6.62
N GLU A 35 0.49 -10.89 -6.79
CA GLU A 35 -0.59 -10.15 -7.46
C GLU A 35 -0.61 -10.40 -8.97
N ASP A 36 0.53 -10.61 -9.60
CA ASP A 36 0.66 -10.99 -11.01
C ASP A 36 0.01 -12.35 -11.26
N GLU A 37 0.32 -13.35 -10.44
CA GLU A 37 -0.31 -14.67 -10.50
C GLU A 37 -1.83 -14.57 -10.27
N ARG A 38 -2.27 -13.82 -9.26
CA ARG A 38 -3.71 -13.63 -8.98
C ARG A 38 -4.41 -12.94 -10.15
N ALA A 39 -3.83 -11.88 -10.71
CA ALA A 39 -4.42 -11.13 -11.82
C ALA A 39 -4.44 -11.93 -13.12
N LEU A 40 -3.39 -12.70 -13.40
CA LEU A 40 -3.35 -13.58 -14.56
C LEU A 40 -4.45 -14.64 -14.46
N ASN A 41 -4.64 -15.24 -13.28
CA ASN A 41 -5.69 -16.23 -13.04
C ASN A 41 -7.11 -15.64 -13.09
N ALA A 42 -7.31 -14.41 -12.58
CA ALA A 42 -8.64 -13.79 -12.49
C ALA A 42 -9.05 -13.06 -13.78
N TYR A 43 -8.10 -12.48 -14.49
CA TYR A 43 -8.34 -11.51 -15.56
C TYR A 43 -7.54 -11.80 -16.85
N GLY A 44 -6.61 -12.76 -16.84
CA GLY A 44 -5.78 -13.09 -18.00
C GLY A 44 -4.74 -12.02 -18.36
N VAL A 45 -4.47 -11.09 -17.45
CA VAL A 45 -3.51 -10.00 -17.65
C VAL A 45 -2.53 -9.92 -16.48
N ASN A 46 -1.27 -9.61 -16.79
CA ASN A 46 -0.22 -9.40 -15.79
C ASN A 46 -0.45 -8.11 -14.99
N SER A 47 0.12 -8.10 -13.78
CA SER A 47 0.11 -6.96 -12.86
C SER A 47 1.35 -6.08 -13.04
N SER A 48 1.23 -4.81 -12.66
CA SER A 48 2.35 -3.87 -12.65
C SER A 48 2.20 -2.84 -11.54
N VAL A 49 3.34 -2.36 -11.01
CA VAL A 49 3.37 -1.25 -10.06
C VAL A 49 3.16 0.07 -10.81
N ASN A 50 1.90 0.42 -11.05
CA ASN A 50 1.54 1.61 -11.84
C ASN A 50 1.54 2.91 -11.01
N LYS A 51 1.45 2.82 -9.69
CA LYS A 51 1.47 3.97 -8.79
C LYS A 51 2.16 3.60 -7.49
N LEU A 52 3.03 4.50 -7.04
CA LEU A 52 3.66 4.44 -5.74
C LEU A 52 3.57 5.81 -5.07
N LEU A 53 3.22 5.84 -3.79
CA LEU A 53 3.04 7.07 -3.01
C LEU A 53 3.97 7.04 -1.80
N ILE A 54 4.80 8.09 -1.68
CA ILE A 54 5.63 8.34 -0.49
C ILE A 54 5.18 9.66 0.12
N ILE A 55 4.84 9.62 1.41
CA ILE A 55 4.38 10.79 2.17
C ILE A 55 5.50 11.19 3.12
N ASN A 56 6.24 12.24 2.77
CA ASN A 56 7.32 12.76 3.61
C ASN A 56 6.81 13.75 4.67
N ARG A 57 5.69 14.44 4.40
CA ARG A 57 5.12 15.46 5.29
C ARG A 57 3.63 15.64 5.04
N GLU A 58 2.88 15.86 6.11
CA GLU A 58 1.52 16.37 6.06
C GLU A 58 1.54 17.90 6.23
N ILE A 59 1.03 18.64 5.24
CA ILE A 59 1.01 20.12 5.26
C ILE A 59 -0.14 20.64 6.12
N PHE A 60 -1.31 20.00 6.03
CA PHE A 60 -2.49 20.29 6.83
C PHE A 60 -2.72 19.14 7.81
N PRO A 61 -2.52 19.34 9.12
CA PRO A 61 -2.59 18.25 10.09
C PRO A 61 -3.92 17.50 10.09
N GLY A 62 -3.84 16.19 10.25
CA GLY A 62 -5.01 15.32 10.45
C GLY A 62 -5.81 15.02 9.20
N CYS A 63 -5.28 15.30 8.01
CA CYS A 63 -5.87 14.90 6.73
C CYS A 63 -5.67 13.42 6.45
N ILE A 64 -4.60 12.83 6.98
CA ILE A 64 -4.28 11.41 6.84
C ILE A 64 -4.43 10.72 8.20
N SER A 65 -5.12 9.58 8.19
CA SER A 65 -5.15 8.64 9.32
C SER A 65 -4.69 7.27 8.84
N VAL A 66 -3.82 6.62 9.60
CA VAL A 66 -3.38 5.24 9.33
C VAL A 66 -3.90 4.37 10.46
N ILE A 67 -4.69 3.37 10.11
CA ILE A 67 -5.23 2.36 11.03
C ILE A 67 -4.44 1.08 10.77
N LEU A 68 -3.69 0.62 11.78
CA LEU A 68 -2.99 -0.65 11.74
C LEU A 68 -3.92 -1.76 12.21
N VAL A 69 -4.04 -2.82 11.42
CA VAL A 69 -4.93 -3.95 11.70
C VAL A 69 -4.14 -5.25 11.76
N ASN A 70 -4.50 -6.14 12.70
CA ASN A 70 -3.85 -7.43 12.91
C ASN A 70 -4.64 -8.56 12.23
N GLU A 71 -5.03 -8.30 10.99
CA GLU A 71 -5.81 -9.19 10.14
C GLU A 71 -5.08 -9.37 8.82
N ASN A 72 -5.16 -10.57 8.25
CA ASN A 72 -4.51 -10.87 6.98
C ASN A 72 -5.29 -10.24 5.80
N LEU A 73 -5.07 -8.95 5.55
CA LEU A 73 -5.59 -8.18 4.40
C LEU A 73 -4.82 -8.47 3.10
N GLY A 74 -4.74 -9.73 2.71
CA GLY A 74 -3.98 -10.18 1.55
C GLY A 74 -2.46 -10.09 1.72
N PHE A 75 -1.76 -10.22 0.60
CA PHE A 75 -0.30 -10.22 0.51
C PHE A 75 0.29 -8.83 0.25
#